data_AF-I7GCN9-F1
#
_entry.id   AF-I7GCN9-F1
#
_cell.length_a   1.000
_cell.length_b   1.000
_cell.length_c   1.000
_cell.angle_alpha   90.00
_cell.angle_beta   90.00
_cell.angle_gamma   90.00
#
_symmetry.space_group_name_H-M   'P 1'
#
loop_
_entity.id
_entity.type
_entity.pdbx_description
1 polymer ?
#
loop_
_entity_poly.entity_id
_entity_poly.type
_entity_poly.pdbx_seq_one_letter_code
_entity_poly.pdbx_strand_id
1 'polypeptide(L)'
;MIANGKLAEGVQLLCLIDKAADACRYLQTYGEWNRAAWLAKVRLNPEECADVLKRWVDHLCSPQVNQKSKALLVLLSLGCFFSVAETLHSMRYFDRAALFVEACLKYGAFEVTEDTEKLITAVYADYARSLKNLGFKQGAVLFASKAGAAGKDLLNEPESSKEERIEE
;
A
#
# COMPACT_ATOMS: atom_id res chain seq x y z
N MET A 1 -37.25 -7.62 3.11
CA MET A 1 -36.88 -7.42 1.70
C MET A 1 -35.43 -7.83 1.42
N ILE A 2 -34.43 -7.36 2.19
CA ILE A 2 -33.04 -7.88 2.11
C ILE A 2 -32.93 -9.33 2.66
N ALA A 3 -33.82 -9.71 3.59
CA ALA A 3 -33.93 -11.09 4.10
C ALA A 3 -34.45 -12.14 3.10
N ASN A 4 -34.93 -11.75 1.91
CA ASN A 4 -35.51 -12.68 0.91
C ASN A 4 -34.60 -12.91 -0.30
N GLY A 5 -33.28 -12.68 -0.18
CA GLY A 5 -32.33 -12.85 -1.30
C GLY A 5 -32.37 -11.75 -2.37
N LYS A 6 -33.16 -10.69 -2.17
CA LYS A 6 -33.34 -9.55 -3.07
C LYS A 6 -32.40 -8.40 -2.75
N LEU A 7 -31.09 -8.69 -2.73
CA LEU A 7 -30.06 -7.69 -2.39
C LEU A 7 -30.02 -6.55 -3.41
N ALA A 8 -30.18 -6.86 -4.70
CA ALA A 8 -30.15 -5.87 -5.77
C ALA A 8 -31.29 -4.85 -5.65
N GLU A 9 -32.53 -5.31 -5.41
CA GLU A 9 -33.69 -4.44 -5.24
C GLU A 9 -33.58 -3.61 -3.97
N GLY A 10 -33.06 -4.19 -2.87
CA GLY A 10 -32.80 -3.46 -1.63
C GLY A 10 -31.78 -2.34 -1.81
N VAL A 11 -30.68 -2.60 -2.51
CA VAL A 11 -29.65 -1.61 -2.85
C VAL A 11 -30.22 -0.50 -3.73
N GLN A 12 -31.00 -0.85 -4.76
CA GLN A 12 -31.65 0.13 -5.64
C GLN A 12 -32.60 1.05 -4.88
N LEU A 13 -33.44 0.48 -4.00
CA LEU A 13 -34.36 1.28 -3.17
C LEU A 13 -33.62 2.23 -2.23
N LEU A 14 -32.56 1.76 -1.57
CA LEU A 14 -31.71 2.63 -0.75
C LEU A 14 -31.09 3.77 -1.55
N CYS A 15 -30.66 3.50 -2.80
CA CYS A 15 -30.14 4.54 -3.68
C CYS A 15 -31.20 5.57 -4.11
N LEU A 16 -32.46 5.14 -4.30
CA LEU A 16 -33.58 6.03 -4.68
C LEU A 16 -33.99 6.99 -3.56
N ILE A 17 -33.76 6.63 -2.30
CA ILE A 17 -34.06 7.47 -1.13
C ILE A 17 -32.82 8.16 -0.57
N ASP A 18 -31.78 8.33 -1.40
CA ASP A 18 -30.49 8.97 -1.07
C ASP A 18 -29.74 8.36 0.12
N LYS A 19 -29.92 7.06 0.35
CA LYS A 19 -29.16 6.25 1.33
C LYS A 19 -28.13 5.35 0.67
N ALA A 20 -27.39 5.89 -0.30
CA ALA A 20 -26.38 5.13 -1.03
C ALA A 20 -25.22 4.63 -0.13
N ALA A 21 -24.89 5.34 0.94
CA ALA A 21 -23.87 4.91 1.91
C ALA A 21 -24.30 3.63 2.65
N ASP A 22 -25.57 3.55 3.06
CA ASP A 22 -26.13 2.35 3.68
C ASP A 22 -26.19 1.19 2.68
N ALA A 23 -26.52 1.48 1.41
CA ALA A 23 -26.49 0.49 0.34
C ALA A 23 -25.08 -0.13 0.16
N CYS A 24 -24.03 0.70 0.23
CA CYS A 24 -22.64 0.23 0.21
C CYS A 24 -22.32 -0.66 1.42
N ARG A 25 -22.77 -0.28 2.63
CA ARG A 25 -22.59 -1.11 3.85
C ARG A 25 -23.24 -2.48 3.68
N TYR A 26 -24.48 -2.54 3.19
CA TYR A 26 -25.14 -3.81 2.91
C TYR A 26 -24.35 -4.65 1.90
N LEU A 27 -23.91 -4.07 0.78
CA LEU A 27 -23.09 -4.79 -0.18
C LEU A 27 -21.81 -5.35 0.46
N GLN A 28 -21.13 -4.59 1.32
CA GLN A 28 -19.94 -5.06 2.05
C GLN A 28 -20.26 -6.22 3.01
N THR A 29 -21.35 -6.15 3.76
CA THR A 29 -21.79 -7.23 4.67
C THR A 29 -22.08 -8.53 3.93
N TYR A 30 -22.57 -8.46 2.69
CA TYR A 30 -22.83 -9.62 1.83
C TYR A 30 -21.62 -10.04 0.96
N GLY A 31 -20.44 -9.43 1.16
CA GLY A 31 -19.22 -9.78 0.43
C GLY A 31 -19.14 -9.21 -1.00
N GLU A 32 -20.08 -8.35 -1.39
CA GLU A 32 -20.17 -7.73 -2.72
C GLU A 32 -19.27 -6.49 -2.85
N TRP A 33 -17.99 -6.65 -2.49
CA TRP A 33 -17.04 -5.53 -2.35
C TRP A 33 -16.82 -4.73 -3.64
N ASN A 34 -16.70 -5.40 -4.79
CA ASN A 34 -16.50 -4.69 -6.07
C ASN A 34 -17.75 -3.85 -6.42
N ARG A 35 -18.96 -4.35 -6.13
CA ARG A 35 -20.21 -3.61 -6.35
C ARG A 35 -20.33 -2.43 -5.39
N ALA A 36 -19.94 -2.61 -4.12
CA ALA A 36 -19.89 -1.53 -3.14
C ALA A 36 -18.92 -0.43 -3.58
N ALA A 37 -17.72 -0.80 -4.04
CA ALA A 37 -16.71 0.14 -4.55
C ALA A 37 -17.20 0.91 -5.78
N TRP A 38 -17.82 0.23 -6.74
CA TRP A 38 -18.41 0.87 -7.92
C TRP A 38 -19.52 1.84 -7.53
N LEU A 39 -20.45 1.40 -6.69
CA LEU A 39 -21.57 2.23 -6.24
C LEU A 39 -21.07 3.47 -5.49
N ALA A 40 -20.08 3.30 -4.61
CA ALA A 40 -19.46 4.38 -3.88
C ALA A 40 -18.87 5.45 -4.81
N LYS A 41 -18.11 5.04 -5.83
CA LYS A 41 -17.50 5.98 -6.79
C LYS A 41 -18.52 6.74 -7.65
N VAL A 42 -19.71 6.17 -7.85
CA VAL A 42 -20.74 6.77 -8.72
C VAL A 42 -21.72 7.65 -7.94
N ARG A 43 -21.99 7.33 -6.67
CA ARG A 43 -23.09 7.95 -5.91
C ARG A 43 -22.66 8.72 -4.67
N LEU A 44 -21.50 8.42 -4.10
CA LEU A 44 -21.06 9.05 -2.86
C LEU A 44 -20.12 10.22 -3.16
N ASN A 45 -20.03 11.14 -2.21
CA ASN A 45 -19.00 12.16 -2.26
C ASN A 45 -17.60 11.53 -2.04
N PRO A 46 -16.50 12.26 -2.33
CA PRO A 46 -15.16 11.71 -2.22
C PRO A 46 -14.79 11.17 -0.83
N GLU A 47 -15.26 11.81 0.25
CA GLU A 47 -14.97 11.41 1.63
C GLU A 47 -15.66 10.09 1.98
N GLU A 48 -16.96 10.00 1.73
CA GLU A 48 -17.74 8.78 1.94
C GLU A 48 -17.27 7.64 1.04
N CYS A 49 -16.89 7.94 -0.21
CA CYS A 49 -16.31 6.97 -1.12
C CYS A 49 -14.98 6.42 -0.58
N ALA A 50 -14.13 7.30 -0.05
CA ALA A 50 -12.86 6.90 0.56
C ALA A 50 -13.09 5.97 1.75
N ASP A 51 -14.08 6.23 2.60
CA ASP A 51 -14.40 5.37 3.73
C ASP A 51 -14.85 3.96 3.30
N VAL A 52 -15.68 3.87 2.26
CA VAL A 52 -16.10 2.56 1.71
C VAL A 52 -14.90 1.79 1.17
N LEU A 53 -14.00 2.46 0.43
CA LEU A 53 -12.82 1.84 -0.16
C LEU A 53 -11.76 1.48 0.89
N LYS A 54 -11.58 2.27 1.96
CA LYS A 54 -10.68 1.95 3.08
C LYS A 54 -11.12 0.67 3.80
N ARG A 55 -12.42 0.51 4.08
CA ARG A 55 -12.94 -0.76 4.63
C ARG A 55 -12.66 -1.96 3.72
N TRP A 56 -12.68 -1.73 2.40
CA TRP A 56 -12.32 -2.78 1.45
C TRP A 56 -10.83 -3.11 1.49
N VAL A 57 -9.96 -2.11 1.62
CA VAL A 57 -8.52 -2.30 1.85
C VAL A 57 -8.29 -3.16 3.10
N ASP A 58 -8.94 -2.83 4.22
CA ASP A 58 -8.83 -3.60 5.46
C ASP A 58 -9.25 -5.07 5.27
N HIS A 59 -10.35 -5.29 4.55
CA HIS A 59 -10.80 -6.63 4.20
C HIS A 59 -9.77 -7.37 3.32
N LEU A 60 -9.22 -6.72 2.30
CA LEU A 60 -8.23 -7.31 1.41
C LEU A 60 -6.92 -7.65 2.13
N CYS A 61 -6.52 -6.83 3.10
CA CYS A 61 -5.32 -7.03 3.92
C CYS A 61 -5.52 -8.02 5.07
N SER A 62 -6.76 -8.44 5.35
CA SER A 62 -7.04 -9.42 6.41
C SER A 62 -6.31 -10.76 6.17
N PRO A 63 -5.91 -11.48 7.22
CA PRO A 63 -5.20 -12.76 7.07
C PRO A 63 -5.95 -13.81 6.25
N GLN A 64 -7.28 -13.78 6.27
CA GLN A 64 -8.13 -14.74 5.56
C GLN A 64 -8.17 -14.47 4.06
N VAL A 65 -8.09 -13.21 3.63
CA VAL A 65 -8.18 -12.81 2.23
C VAL A 65 -6.79 -12.65 1.62
N ASN A 66 -5.90 -11.96 2.33
CA ASN A 66 -4.49 -11.73 2.00
C ASN A 66 -4.24 -11.28 0.54
N GLN A 67 -5.13 -10.46 -0.03
CA GLN A 67 -5.02 -9.90 -1.38
C GLN A 67 -4.36 -8.52 -1.37
N LYS A 68 -3.16 -8.43 -0.76
CA LYS A 68 -2.44 -7.16 -0.57
C LYS A 68 -2.13 -6.42 -1.88
N SER A 69 -1.86 -7.14 -2.97
CA SER A 69 -1.65 -6.52 -4.29
C SER A 69 -2.88 -5.78 -4.80
N LYS A 70 -4.09 -6.29 -4.51
CA LYS A 70 -5.34 -5.62 -4.86
C LYS A 70 -5.61 -4.42 -3.95
N ALA A 71 -5.31 -4.56 -2.65
CA ALA A 71 -5.37 -3.45 -1.70
C ALA A 71 -4.50 -2.27 -2.14
N LEU A 72 -3.30 -2.56 -2.65
CA LEU A 72 -2.37 -1.55 -3.16
C LEU A 72 -2.98 -0.69 -4.28
N LEU A 73 -3.68 -1.33 -5.23
CA LEU A 73 -4.36 -0.62 -6.33
C LEU A 73 -5.51 0.26 -5.82
N VAL A 74 -6.23 -0.20 -4.80
CA VAL A 74 -7.29 0.58 -4.17
C VAL A 74 -6.71 1.81 -3.46
N LEU A 75 -5.65 1.64 -2.66
CA LEU A 75 -4.95 2.72 -1.98
C LEU A 75 -4.39 3.77 -2.97
N LEU A 76 -3.80 3.32 -4.08
CA LEU A 76 -3.35 4.20 -5.16
C LEU A 76 -4.52 5.03 -5.73
N SER A 77 -5.69 4.40 -5.94
CA SER A 77 -6.87 5.11 -6.46
C SER A 77 -7.46 6.13 -5.48
N LEU A 78 -7.12 6.01 -4.19
CA LEU A 78 -7.49 6.97 -3.15
C LEU A 78 -6.46 8.08 -2.95
N GLY A 79 -5.30 8.00 -3.60
CA GLY A 79 -4.18 8.93 -3.36
C GLY A 79 -3.50 8.73 -1.99
N CYS A 80 -3.73 7.60 -1.31
CA CYS A 80 -3.12 7.29 -0.02
C CYS A 80 -1.68 6.80 -0.18
N PHE A 81 -0.80 7.64 -0.74
CA PHE A 81 0.56 7.23 -1.14
C PHE A 81 1.42 6.75 0.03
N PHE A 82 1.25 7.32 1.23
CA PHE A 82 1.99 6.88 2.42
C PHE A 82 1.70 5.39 2.72
N SER A 83 0.42 5.03 2.79
CA SER A 83 -0.01 3.64 3.01
C SER A 83 0.41 2.70 1.89
N VAL A 84 0.51 3.18 0.64
CA VAL A 84 1.06 2.40 -0.49
C VAL A 84 2.52 2.06 -0.25
N ALA A 85 3.34 3.05 0.17
CA ALA A 85 4.75 2.83 0.46
C ALA A 85 4.94 1.87 1.65
N GLU A 86 4.19 2.04 2.74
CA GLU A 86 4.19 1.11 3.88
C GLU A 86 3.80 -0.31 3.46
N THR A 87 2.76 -0.45 2.63
CA THR A 87 2.29 -1.76 2.17
C THR A 87 3.36 -2.45 1.32
N LEU A 88 3.99 -1.74 0.38
CA LEU A 88 5.11 -2.27 -0.42
C LEU A 88 6.29 -2.69 0.45
N HIS A 89 6.65 -1.85 1.42
CA HIS A 89 7.75 -2.10 2.35
C HIS A 89 7.49 -3.32 3.24
N SER A 90 6.29 -3.43 3.82
CA SER A 90 5.88 -4.60 4.63
C SER A 90 5.80 -5.90 3.83
N MET A 91 5.53 -5.82 2.51
CA MET A 91 5.59 -6.97 1.59
C MET A 91 7.02 -7.31 1.15
N ARG A 92 8.04 -6.58 1.65
CA ARG A 92 9.46 -6.71 1.28
C ARG A 92 9.75 -6.45 -0.19
N TYR A 93 8.87 -5.73 -0.88
CA TYR A 93 9.12 -5.23 -2.24
C TYR A 93 9.95 -3.95 -2.16
N PHE A 94 11.17 -4.07 -1.63
CA PHE A 94 12.04 -2.92 -1.31
C PHE A 94 12.41 -2.10 -2.53
N ASP A 95 12.60 -2.77 -3.67
CA ASP A 95 12.84 -2.16 -4.98
C ASP A 95 11.69 -1.25 -5.40
N ARG A 96 10.46 -1.79 -5.38
CA ARG A 96 9.25 -1.06 -5.76
C ARG A 96 8.95 0.04 -4.75
N ALA A 97 9.11 -0.22 -3.46
CA ALA A 97 8.91 0.77 -2.41
C ALA A 97 9.85 1.97 -2.59
N ALA A 98 11.15 1.73 -2.79
CA ALA A 98 12.13 2.81 -2.95
C ALA A 98 11.88 3.63 -4.21
N LEU A 99 11.61 2.98 -5.35
CA LEU A 99 11.31 3.69 -6.60
C LEU A 99 9.98 4.45 -6.53
N PHE A 100 8.98 3.89 -5.86
CA PHE A 100 7.71 4.55 -5.63
C PHE A 100 7.88 5.80 -4.77
N VAL A 101 8.63 5.71 -3.68
CA VAL A 101 8.97 6.85 -2.81
C VAL A 101 9.71 7.94 -3.59
N GLU A 102 10.70 7.59 -4.40
CA GLU A 102 11.41 8.56 -5.27
C GLU A 102 10.46 9.29 -6.22
N ALA A 103 9.51 8.55 -6.82
CA ALA A 103 8.49 9.15 -7.68
C ALA A 103 7.58 10.10 -6.87
N CYS A 104 7.12 9.69 -5.70
CA CYS A 104 6.29 10.53 -4.83
C CYS A 104 7.01 11.82 -4.44
N LEU A 105 8.29 11.77 -4.08
CA LEU A 105 9.10 12.96 -3.77
C LEU A 105 9.25 13.87 -4.99
N LYS A 106 9.55 13.30 -6.16
CA LYS A 106 9.72 14.06 -7.40
C LYS A 106 8.46 14.85 -7.79
N TYR A 107 7.29 14.29 -7.58
CA TYR A 107 6.01 14.91 -7.92
C TYR A 107 5.35 15.67 -6.76
N GLY A 108 6.01 15.76 -5.59
CA GLY A 108 5.44 16.43 -4.41
C GLY A 108 4.18 15.74 -3.85
N ALA A 109 4.08 14.42 -4.04
CA ALA A 109 2.92 13.63 -3.62
C ALA A 109 2.95 13.24 -2.13
N PHE A 110 4.10 13.39 -1.47
CA PHE A 110 4.22 13.22 -0.02
C PHE A 110 4.14 14.55 0.70
N GLU A 111 3.35 14.58 1.77
CA GLU A 111 3.46 15.61 2.78
C GLU A 111 4.73 15.36 3.60
N VAL A 112 5.50 16.42 3.85
CA VAL A 112 6.72 16.33 4.64
C VAL A 112 6.31 16.28 6.11
N THR A 113 6.17 15.06 6.63
CA THR A 113 5.92 14.79 8.04
C THR A 113 7.05 13.93 8.61
N GLU A 114 7.25 13.98 9.93
CA GLU A 114 8.28 13.18 10.61
C GLU A 114 8.10 11.67 10.33
N ASP A 115 6.86 11.19 10.26
CA ASP A 115 6.55 9.80 9.96
C ASP A 115 6.90 9.43 8.51
N THR A 116 6.67 10.34 7.58
CA THR A 116 7.05 10.15 6.17
C THR A 116 8.56 10.10 6.03
N GLU A 117 9.31 10.97 6.72
CA GLU A 117 10.77 10.93 6.73
C GLU A 117 11.33 9.63 7.30
N LYS A 118 10.75 9.13 8.39
CA LYS A 118 11.11 7.83 9.00
C LYS A 118 10.88 6.69 8.01
N LEU A 119 9.72 6.66 7.35
CA LEU A 119 9.40 5.64 6.35
C LEU A 119 10.35 5.68 5.16
N ILE A 120 10.61 6.87 4.60
CA ILE A 120 11.55 7.06 3.48
C ILE A 120 12.93 6.52 3.84
N THR A 121 13.42 6.90 5.03
CA THR A 121 14.72 6.47 5.53
C THR A 121 14.80 4.94 5.65
N ALA A 122 13.77 4.31 6.22
CA ALA A 122 13.70 2.86 6.36
C ALA A 122 13.65 2.14 5.00
N VAL A 123 12.82 2.63 4.08
CA VAL A 123 12.70 2.08 2.72
C VAL A 123 14.03 2.13 1.98
N TYR A 124 14.75 3.25 2.03
CA TYR A 124 16.05 3.40 1.38
C TYR A 124 17.13 2.52 2.02
N ALA A 125 17.16 2.43 3.35
CA ALA A 125 18.10 1.56 4.05
C ALA A 125 17.89 0.08 3.69
N ASP A 126 16.64 -0.40 3.67
CA ASP A 126 16.34 -1.79 3.35
C ASP A 126 16.58 -2.13 1.88
N TYR A 127 16.34 -1.18 0.98
CA TYR A 127 16.68 -1.36 -0.43
C TYR A 127 18.19 -1.36 -0.65
N ALA A 128 18.92 -0.45 0.00
CA ALA A 128 20.39 -0.43 -0.04
C ALA A 128 20.99 -1.75 0.48
N ARG A 129 20.47 -2.28 1.59
CA ARG A 129 20.87 -3.59 2.13
C ARG A 129 20.60 -4.72 1.12
N SER A 130 19.43 -4.69 0.47
CA SER A 130 19.07 -5.67 -0.56
C SER A 130 20.03 -5.62 -1.75
N LEU A 131 20.39 -4.42 -2.21
CA LEU A 131 21.37 -4.23 -3.30
C LEU A 131 22.77 -4.70 -2.91
N LYS A 132 23.22 -4.41 -1.67
CA LYS A 132 24.49 -4.89 -1.13
C LYS A 132 24.55 -6.42 -1.13
N ASN A 133 23.49 -7.08 -0.65
CA ASN A 133 23.38 -8.55 -0.61
C ASN A 133 23.38 -9.22 -1.99
N LEU A 134 22.95 -8.50 -3.03
CA LEU A 134 22.97 -8.94 -4.43
C LEU A 134 24.27 -8.59 -5.16
N GLY A 135 25.18 -7.85 -4.53
CA GLY A 135 26.46 -7.42 -5.13
C GLY A 135 26.41 -6.13 -5.95
N PHE A 136 25.27 -5.42 -5.97
CA PHE A 136 25.12 -4.15 -6.70
C PHE A 136 25.69 -2.97 -5.90
N LYS A 137 27.02 -2.88 -5.84
CA LYS A 137 27.75 -1.92 -4.98
C LYS A 137 27.37 -0.46 -5.22
N GLN A 138 27.33 -0.01 -6.48
CA GLN A 138 27.01 1.39 -6.81
C GLN A 138 25.60 1.79 -6.37
N GLY A 139 24.61 0.92 -6.61
CA GLY A 139 23.23 1.15 -6.19
C GLY A 139 23.07 1.15 -4.68
N ALA A 140 23.76 0.22 -3.99
CA ALA A 140 23.74 0.15 -2.53
C ALA A 140 24.27 1.45 -1.90
N VAL A 141 25.39 2.00 -2.40
CA VAL A 141 25.94 3.29 -1.92
C VAL A 141 24.98 4.43 -2.18
N LEU A 142 24.36 4.49 -3.37
CA LEU A 142 23.41 5.54 -3.72
C LEU A 142 22.23 5.58 -2.74
N PHE A 143 21.55 4.45 -2.52
CA PHE A 143 20.40 4.41 -1.62
C PHE A 143 20.79 4.52 -0.14
N ALA A 144 21.95 4.01 0.27
CA ALA A 144 22.48 4.23 1.62
C ALA A 144 22.74 5.71 1.88
N SER A 145 23.33 6.45 0.93
CA SER A 145 23.56 7.89 1.11
C SER A 145 22.26 8.67 1.32
N LYS A 146 21.16 8.24 0.68
CA LYS A 146 19.83 8.83 0.83
C LYS A 146 19.13 8.46 2.13
N ALA A 147 19.51 7.32 2.74
CA ALA A 147 18.99 6.85 4.03
C ALA A 147 19.65 7.53 5.24
N GLY A 148 20.44 8.59 5.05
CA GLY A 148 21.02 9.37 6.15
C GLY A 148 21.88 8.53 7.10
N ALA A 149 21.61 8.62 8.41
CA ALA A 149 22.37 7.90 9.44
C ALA A 149 22.28 6.37 9.27
N ALA A 150 21.07 5.84 9.04
CA ALA A 150 20.85 4.39 8.88
C ALA A 150 21.63 3.80 7.70
N GLY A 151 21.81 4.58 6.64
CA GLY A 151 22.62 4.17 5.50
C GLY A 151 24.13 4.24 5.74
N LYS A 152 24.61 5.19 6.54
CA LYS A 152 26.04 5.26 6.92
C LYS A 152 26.46 4.03 7.71
N ASP A 153 25.64 3.59 8.64
CA ASP A 153 25.89 2.38 9.44
C ASP A 153 26.00 1.15 8.53
N LEU A 154 25.09 1.03 7.56
CA LEU A 154 25.08 -0.02 6.53
C LEU A 154 26.34 -0.07 5.65
N LEU A 155 26.95 1.08 5.38
CA LEU A 155 28.19 1.18 4.59
C LEU A 155 29.43 0.82 5.41
N ASN A 156 29.39 1.03 6.72
CA ASN A 156 30.48 0.69 7.63
C ASN A 156 30.48 -0.78 8.04
N GLU A 157 29.36 -1.49 7.87
CA GLU A 157 29.29 -2.94 8.08
C GLU A 157 30.23 -3.67 7.09
N PRO A 158 31.18 -4.51 7.58
CA PRO A 158 32.05 -5.29 6.71
C PRO A 158 31.21 -6.15 5.77
N GLU A 159 31.63 -6.26 4.50
CA GLU A 159 31.01 -7.22 3.57
C GLU A 159 31.16 -8.61 4.19
N SER A 160 30.05 -9.25 4.61
CA SER A 160 30.09 -10.66 4.98
C SER A 160 30.44 -11.42 3.71
N SER A 161 31.70 -11.81 3.61
CA SER A 161 32.29 -12.60 2.54
C SER A 161 31.40 -13.81 2.27
N LYS A 162 30.77 -13.85 1.10
CA LYS A 162 30.37 -15.11 0.46
C LYS A 162 31.59 -15.73 -0.23
N GLU A 163 32.66 -15.91 0.52
CA GLU A 163 33.80 -16.75 0.14
C GLU A 163 33.76 -17.98 1.05
N GLU A 164 32.73 -18.81 0.91
CA GLU A 164 32.72 -20.16 1.50
C GLU A 164 31.58 -20.97 0.85
N ARG A 165 31.90 -21.55 -0.32
CA ARG A 165 31.36 -22.77 -0.96
C ARG A 165 31.41 -22.72 -2.49
N ILE A 166 32.60 -22.50 -3.02
CA ILE A 166 33.04 -23.13 -4.27
C ILE A 166 34.41 -23.72 -3.96
N GLU A 167 34.43 -24.79 -3.17
CA GLU A 167 35.56 -25.72 -3.05
C GLU A 167 35.03 -26.98 -2.38
N GLU A 168 34.62 -27.93 -3.24
CA GLU A 168 34.69 -29.40 -3.18
C GLU A 168 33.57 -30.05 -4.01
#